data_AF-A0A2G6HRR2-F1
#
_entry.id   AF-A0A2G6HRR2-F1
#
_cell.length_a   1.000
_cell.length_b   1.000
_cell.length_c   1.000
_cell.angle_alpha   90.00
_cell.angle_beta   90.00
_cell.angle_gamma   90.00
#
_symmetry.space_group_name_H-M   'P 1'
#
loop_
_entity.id
_entity.type
_entity.pdbx_description
1 polymer ?
#
loop_
_entity_poly.entity_id
_entity_poly.type
_entity_poly.pdbx_seq_one_letter_code
_entity_poly.pdbx_strand_id
1 'polypeptide(L)'
;MLLRKLWLRMRYGAPVIIVSGLPRSGTSMAMQMLSAGGMEVVTDHQREADSDNPKGYYELEQVKTLDKEGDKSWLGEHRNRVVKIISFLLRDLPLNLNYKVVFMTRDLHEVLASQAKMLQQRGETDGGPSDEKMRENYRDHLIRTKYFLKHTPNFSTLFLSHRELLQQPEQGARKLARFLGMEEKTGEMAKVVDSRLYRNRREAS
;
A
#
# COMPACT_ATOMS: atom_id res chain seq x y z
N MET A 1 0.84 -10.92 21.32
CA MET A 1 0.27 -9.92 20.38
C MET A 1 -0.60 -8.86 21.05
N LEU A 2 -1.49 -9.21 21.99
CA LEU A 2 -2.41 -8.27 22.63
C LEU A 2 -1.70 -7.18 23.48
N LEU A 3 -0.72 -7.59 24.30
CA LEU A 3 0.10 -6.69 25.14
C LEU A 3 0.85 -5.63 24.32
N ARG A 4 1.44 -6.01 23.17
CA ARG A 4 2.12 -5.07 22.27
C ARG A 4 1.14 -4.08 21.64
N LYS A 5 -0.05 -4.53 21.21
CA LYS A 5 -1.08 -3.64 20.66
C LYS A 5 -1.56 -2.61 21.70
N LEU A 6 -1.74 -3.05 22.95
CA LEU A 6 -2.12 -2.18 24.06
C LEU A 6 -1.02 -1.16 24.37
N TRP A 7 0.23 -1.60 24.48
CA TRP A 7 1.38 -0.73 24.70
C TRP A 7 1.53 0.34 23.60
N LEU A 8 1.42 -0.05 22.33
CA LEU A 8 1.47 0.90 21.22
C LEU A 8 0.36 1.95 21.29
N ARG A 9 -0.87 1.54 21.64
CA ARG A 9 -1.98 2.47 21.84
C ARG A 9 -1.76 3.42 23.01
N MET A 10 -1.24 2.92 24.13
CA MET A 10 -0.94 3.77 25.29
C MET A 10 0.20 4.76 25.01
N ARG A 11 1.25 4.33 24.30
CA ARG A 11 2.42 5.18 24.06
C ARG A 11 2.25 6.17 22.91
N TYR A 12 1.60 5.75 21.82
CA TYR A 12 1.59 6.49 20.56
C TYR A 12 0.17 6.87 20.08
N GLY A 13 -0.87 6.50 20.83
CA GLY A 13 -2.28 6.76 20.50
C GLY A 13 -2.88 5.79 19.49
N ALA A 14 -4.07 6.13 18.97
CA ALA A 14 -4.73 5.37 17.92
C ALA A 14 -3.88 5.32 16.63
N PRO A 15 -3.88 4.20 15.90
CA PRO A 15 -2.99 4.03 14.75
C PRO A 15 -3.46 4.83 13.54
N VAL A 16 -2.52 5.37 12.77
CA VAL A 16 -2.74 5.70 11.36
C VAL A 16 -2.55 4.41 10.56
N ILE A 17 -3.47 4.10 9.67
CA ILE A 17 -3.40 2.89 8.85
C ILE A 17 -2.79 3.27 7.51
N ILE A 18 -1.69 2.61 7.16
CA ILE A 18 -0.95 2.91 5.94
C ILE A 18 -1.10 1.75 4.97
N VAL A 19 -1.58 2.01 3.77
CA VAL A 19 -1.41 1.07 2.65
C VAL A 19 -0.14 1.45 1.90
N SER A 20 0.80 0.52 1.81
CA SER A 20 2.10 0.76 1.19
C SER A 20 2.53 -0.38 0.28
N GLY A 21 3.57 -0.14 -0.50
CA GLY A 21 4.14 -1.06 -1.48
C GLY A 21 4.96 -0.29 -2.50
N LEU A 22 5.60 -0.99 -3.44
CA LEU A 22 6.14 -0.34 -4.63
C LEU A 22 4.98 0.28 -5.45
N PRO A 23 5.23 1.32 -6.27
CA PRO A 23 4.32 1.66 -7.35
C PRO A 23 3.92 0.40 -8.13
N ARG A 24 2.66 0.33 -8.60
CA ARG A 24 2.12 -0.81 -9.36
C ARG A 24 2.05 -2.17 -8.63
N SER A 25 2.28 -2.21 -7.31
CA SER A 25 2.19 -3.43 -6.49
C SER A 25 0.78 -3.85 -6.05
N GLY A 26 -0.27 -3.10 -6.45
CA GLY A 26 -1.65 -3.38 -6.05
C GLY A 26 -2.14 -2.61 -4.82
N THR A 27 -1.48 -1.53 -4.42
CA THR A 27 -1.91 -0.67 -3.32
C THR A 27 -3.31 -0.08 -3.52
N SER A 28 -3.71 0.27 -4.76
CA SER A 28 -5.08 0.74 -5.04
C SER A 28 -6.14 -0.35 -4.78
N MET A 29 -5.81 -1.63 -5.01
CA MET A 29 -6.71 -2.75 -4.67
C MET A 29 -6.92 -2.85 -3.15
N ALA A 30 -5.84 -2.76 -2.37
CA ALA A 30 -5.94 -2.76 -0.91
C ALA A 30 -6.73 -1.55 -0.38
N MET A 31 -6.57 -0.36 -0.98
CA MET A 31 -7.39 0.81 -0.64
C MET A 31 -8.88 0.57 -0.90
N GLN A 32 -9.23 -0.02 -2.04
CA GLN A 32 -10.62 -0.37 -2.38
C GLN A 32 -11.20 -1.37 -1.38
N MET A 33 -10.44 -2.41 -1.03
CA MET A 33 -10.87 -3.39 -0.03
C MET A 33 -11.17 -2.70 1.30
N LEU A 34 -10.28 -1.84 1.79
CA LEU A 34 -10.47 -1.14 3.07
C LEU A 34 -11.67 -0.19 3.04
N SER A 35 -11.84 0.56 1.94
CA SER A 35 -13.01 1.42 1.75
C SER A 35 -14.31 0.60 1.73
N ALA A 36 -14.35 -0.53 1.03
CA ALA A 36 -15.50 -1.44 1.02
C ALA A 36 -15.76 -2.07 2.40
N GLY A 37 -14.72 -2.28 3.19
CA GLY A 37 -14.82 -2.68 4.59
C GLY A 37 -15.36 -1.58 5.52
N GLY A 38 -15.64 -0.37 5.01
CA GLY A 38 -16.17 0.76 5.76
C GLY A 38 -15.10 1.64 6.41
N MET A 39 -13.83 1.49 6.03
CA MET A 39 -12.78 2.39 6.51
C MET A 39 -12.81 3.72 5.75
N GLU A 40 -12.59 4.81 6.48
CA GLU A 40 -12.34 6.12 5.88
C GLU A 40 -10.95 6.13 5.22
N VAL A 41 -10.93 6.24 3.89
CA VAL A 41 -9.71 6.39 3.10
C VAL A 41 -9.44 7.87 2.86
N VAL A 42 -8.23 8.31 3.16
CA VAL A 42 -7.80 9.70 2.97
C VAL A 42 -7.37 9.89 1.53
N THR A 43 -8.00 10.84 0.86
CA THR A 43 -7.73 11.23 -0.53
C THR A 43 -8.03 12.71 -0.68
N ASP A 44 -7.34 13.38 -1.60
CA ASP A 44 -7.59 14.78 -1.95
C ASP A 44 -8.81 14.96 -2.89
N HIS A 45 -9.40 13.86 -3.37
CA HIS A 45 -10.48 13.83 -4.36
C HIS A 45 -10.19 14.58 -5.67
N GLN A 46 -8.92 14.88 -5.97
CA GLN A 46 -8.58 15.77 -7.10
C GLN A 46 -8.44 15.05 -8.45
N ARG A 47 -8.39 13.71 -8.48
CA ARG A 47 -8.17 12.95 -9.71
C ARG A 47 -9.30 11.97 -9.99
N GLU A 48 -9.88 12.11 -11.17
CA GLU A 48 -10.96 11.26 -11.68
C GLU A 48 -10.49 9.86 -12.11
N ALA A 49 -11.48 9.01 -12.38
CA ALA A 49 -11.41 7.77 -13.15
C ALA A 49 -10.43 7.79 -14.33
N ASP A 50 -9.50 6.84 -14.49
CA ASP A 50 -8.85 6.61 -15.80
C ASP A 50 -8.75 5.12 -16.18
N SER A 51 -8.29 4.85 -17.41
CA SER A 51 -8.21 3.48 -17.95
C SER A 51 -7.25 2.55 -17.19
N ASP A 52 -6.28 3.11 -16.45
CA ASP A 52 -5.30 2.36 -15.65
C ASP A 52 -5.77 2.11 -14.23
N ASN A 53 -6.66 2.97 -13.72
CA ASN A 53 -7.30 2.84 -12.43
C ASN A 53 -8.76 3.29 -12.52
N PRO A 54 -9.66 2.44 -13.06
CA PRO A 54 -11.06 2.81 -13.34
C PRO A 54 -11.91 3.13 -12.11
N LYS A 55 -11.33 3.04 -10.90
CA LYS A 55 -12.00 3.31 -9.62
C LYS A 55 -11.43 4.53 -8.87
N GLY A 56 -10.58 5.34 -9.50
CA GLY A 56 -10.09 6.62 -8.99
C GLY A 56 -8.80 6.52 -8.17
N TYR A 57 -8.14 7.65 -7.97
CA TYR A 57 -6.87 7.72 -7.25
C TYR A 57 -7.07 8.01 -5.76
N TYR A 58 -6.33 7.27 -4.92
CA TYR A 58 -6.27 7.47 -3.48
C TYR A 58 -5.03 8.27 -3.09
N GLU A 59 -4.72 9.32 -3.86
CA GLU A 59 -3.54 10.15 -3.58
C GLU A 59 -3.90 11.28 -2.63
N LEU A 60 -2.89 11.70 -1.87
CA LEU A 60 -2.95 12.85 -0.97
C LEU A 60 -1.70 13.66 -1.27
N GLU A 61 -1.86 14.85 -1.85
CA GLU A 61 -0.74 15.68 -2.29
C GLU A 61 0.32 15.91 -1.20
N GLN A 62 -0.07 16.05 0.07
CA GLN A 62 0.87 16.22 1.21
C GLN A 62 1.85 15.04 1.37
N VAL A 63 1.50 13.84 0.89
CA VAL A 63 2.42 12.68 0.91
C VAL A 63 3.62 12.91 -0.03
N LYS A 64 3.46 13.67 -1.12
CA LYS A 64 4.54 13.91 -2.10
C LYS A 64 5.70 14.72 -1.53
N THR A 65 5.51 15.38 -0.40
CA THR A 65 6.54 16.17 0.28
C THR A 65 6.97 15.52 1.60
N LEU A 66 6.61 14.26 1.84
CA LEU A 66 6.92 13.58 3.09
C LEU A 66 8.43 13.35 3.28
N ASP A 67 9.18 13.21 2.19
CA ASP A 67 10.65 13.12 2.17
C ASP A 67 11.35 14.48 2.38
N LYS A 68 10.61 15.58 2.29
CA LYS A 68 11.13 16.92 2.51
C LYS A 68 11.12 17.28 4.00
N GLU A 69 11.98 18.21 4.37
CA GLU A 69 11.90 18.88 5.66
C GLU A 69 10.62 19.71 5.73
N GLY A 70 9.88 19.59 6.83
CA GLY A 70 8.60 20.29 6.99
C GLY A 70 7.74 19.67 8.08
N ASP A 71 6.58 20.31 8.33
CA ASP A 71 5.62 19.82 9.30
C ASP A 71 4.89 18.56 8.79
N LYS A 72 4.98 17.49 9.59
CA LYS A 72 4.35 16.18 9.34
C LYS A 72 3.24 15.89 10.35
N SER A 73 2.85 16.88 11.16
CA SER A 73 1.82 16.78 12.20
C SER A 73 0.46 16.36 11.63
N TRP A 74 0.16 16.75 10.39
CA TRP A 74 -1.07 16.40 9.67
C TRP A 74 -1.35 14.89 9.63
N LEU A 75 -0.32 14.03 9.63
CA LEU A 75 -0.50 12.58 9.70
C LEU A 75 -1.23 12.16 10.99
N GLY A 76 -1.01 12.90 12.08
CA GLY A 76 -1.68 12.68 13.36
C GLY A 76 -3.18 12.95 13.35
N GLU A 77 -3.68 13.71 12.38
CA GLU A 77 -5.11 14.00 12.19
C GLU A 77 -5.85 12.82 11.54
N HIS A 78 -5.12 11.88 10.94
CA HIS A 78 -5.67 10.72 10.22
C HIS A 78 -5.66 9.43 11.04
N ARG A 79 -5.76 9.53 12.37
CA ARG A 79 -5.88 8.34 13.24
C ARG A 79 -7.15 7.56 12.93
N ASN A 80 -7.01 6.23 12.89
CA ASN A 80 -8.01 5.26 12.45
C ASN A 80 -8.45 5.40 10.97
N ARG A 81 -7.83 6.28 10.20
CA ARG A 81 -8.05 6.44 8.75
C ARG A 81 -6.93 5.79 7.96
N VAL A 82 -7.20 5.56 6.68
CA VAL A 82 -6.27 4.88 5.77
C VAL A 82 -5.59 5.90 4.86
N VAL A 83 -4.26 5.97 4.90
CA VAL A 83 -3.46 6.81 4.00
C VAL A 83 -2.62 5.91 3.09
N LYS A 84 -2.62 6.17 1.80
CA LYS A 84 -1.75 5.47 0.85
C LYS A 84 -0.39 6.16 0.77
N ILE A 85 0.68 5.45 1.10
CA ILE A 85 2.05 5.98 1.06
C ILE A 85 2.96 4.96 0.36
N ILE A 86 3.67 5.36 -0.70
CA ILE A 86 4.59 4.45 -1.40
C ILE A 86 5.75 4.06 -0.49
N SER A 87 6.29 2.85 -0.71
CA SER A 87 7.32 2.27 0.17
C SER A 87 8.58 3.11 0.32
N PHE A 88 8.91 3.95 -0.67
CA PHE A 88 10.05 4.87 -0.64
C PHE A 88 9.97 5.92 0.47
N LEU A 89 8.76 6.34 0.85
CA LEU A 89 8.54 7.42 1.80
C LEU A 89 8.27 6.93 3.24
N LEU A 90 8.28 5.61 3.46
CA LEU A 90 7.98 5.04 4.79
C LEU A 90 9.04 5.37 5.84
N ARG A 91 10.28 5.63 5.40
CA ARG A 91 11.39 5.99 6.30
C ARG A 91 11.26 7.40 6.85
N ASP A 92 10.50 8.25 6.15
CA ASP A 92 10.32 9.65 6.48
C ASP A 92 9.10 9.90 7.37
N LEU A 93 8.40 8.82 7.76
CA LEU A 93 7.27 8.88 8.68
C LEU A 93 7.72 9.28 10.10
N PRO A 94 7.00 10.20 10.77
CA PRO A 94 7.28 10.57 12.15
C PRO A 94 7.25 9.37 13.11
N LEU A 95 8.29 9.18 13.91
CA LEU A 95 8.42 8.03 14.82
C LEU A 95 7.61 8.17 16.13
N ASN A 96 6.88 9.27 16.29
CA ASN A 96 6.02 9.57 17.43
C ASN A 96 4.54 9.17 17.21
N LEU A 97 4.20 8.54 16.08
CA LEU A 97 2.85 8.04 15.79
C LEU A 97 2.80 6.52 15.76
N ASN A 98 1.62 5.95 16.00
CA ASN A 98 1.35 4.52 15.89
C ASN A 98 0.97 4.17 14.46
N TYR A 99 1.59 3.18 13.84
CA TYR A 99 1.27 2.78 12.47
C TYR A 99 0.86 1.31 12.37
N LYS A 100 -0.23 1.07 11.63
CA LYS A 100 -0.55 -0.25 11.07
C LYS A 100 -0.31 -0.20 9.57
N VAL A 101 0.72 -0.89 9.08
CA VAL A 101 1.09 -0.91 7.66
C VAL A 101 0.56 -2.18 7.00
N VAL A 102 -0.26 -2.01 5.97
CA VAL A 102 -0.63 -3.06 5.02
C VAL A 102 0.29 -2.92 3.82
N PHE A 103 1.33 -3.77 3.76
CA PHE A 103 2.37 -3.71 2.75
C PHE A 103 2.09 -4.70 1.62
N MET A 104 1.77 -4.18 0.44
CA MET A 104 1.51 -4.93 -0.78
C MET A 104 2.82 -5.40 -1.43
N THR A 105 2.88 -6.69 -1.75
CA THR A 105 3.99 -7.29 -2.51
C THR A 105 3.49 -7.84 -3.83
N ARG A 106 4.31 -7.66 -4.87
CA ARG A 106 4.04 -8.18 -6.21
C ARG A 106 5.37 -8.62 -6.84
N ASP A 107 5.29 -9.57 -7.76
CA ASP A 107 6.46 -9.97 -8.54
C ASP A 107 7.06 -8.76 -9.27
N LEU A 108 8.39 -8.64 -9.24
CA LEU A 108 9.06 -7.45 -9.77
C LEU A 108 8.96 -7.37 -11.30
N HIS A 109 8.92 -8.51 -12.01
CA HIS A 109 8.70 -8.49 -13.46
C HIS A 109 7.30 -7.96 -13.78
N GLU A 110 6.28 -8.37 -13.01
CA GLU A 110 4.93 -7.82 -13.17
C GLU A 110 4.84 -6.32 -12.82
N VAL A 111 5.60 -5.86 -11.82
CA VAL A 111 5.68 -4.44 -11.45
C VAL A 111 6.25 -3.62 -12.59
N LEU A 112 7.41 -4.03 -13.14
CA LEU A 112 8.08 -3.36 -14.25
C LEU A 112 7.22 -3.39 -15.52
N ALA A 113 6.65 -4.54 -15.88
CA ALA A 113 5.75 -4.64 -17.03
C ALA A 113 4.50 -3.74 -16.88
N SER A 114 3.95 -3.63 -15.66
CA SER A 114 2.86 -2.69 -15.40
C SER A 114 3.28 -1.23 -15.44
N GLN A 115 4.54 -0.92 -15.12
CA GLN A 115 5.07 0.44 -15.16
C GLN A 115 5.34 0.88 -16.59
N ALA A 116 6.01 0.04 -17.40
CA ALA A 116 6.28 0.29 -18.81
C ALA A 116 4.99 0.58 -19.60
N LYS A 117 3.94 -0.23 -19.37
CA LYS A 117 2.63 -0.01 -20.00
C LYS A 117 2.01 1.35 -19.65
N MET A 118 2.09 1.74 -18.37
CA MET A 118 1.57 3.03 -17.87
C MET A 118 2.33 4.21 -18.49
N LEU A 119 3.65 4.12 -18.62
CA LEU A 119 4.47 5.15 -19.28
C LEU A 119 4.11 5.27 -20.76
N GLN A 120 3.98 4.14 -21.46
CA GLN A 120 3.56 4.10 -22.86
C GLN A 120 2.19 4.78 -23.07
N GLN A 121 1.23 4.54 -22.18
CA GLN A 121 -0.09 5.18 -22.23
C GLN A 121 -0.04 6.70 -22.01
N ARG A 122 0.98 7.20 -21.30
CA ARG A 122 1.21 8.64 -21.09
C ARG A 122 2.03 9.29 -22.20
N GLY A 123 2.48 8.53 -23.19
CA GLY A 123 3.42 9.02 -24.21
C GLY A 123 4.81 9.33 -23.64
N GLU A 124 5.11 8.83 -22.44
CA GLU A 124 6.41 8.98 -21.80
C GLU A 124 7.30 7.80 -22.26
N THR A 125 8.48 8.11 -22.81
CA THR A 125 9.46 7.09 -23.18
C THR A 125 10.28 6.66 -21.97
N ASP A 126 10.59 5.38 -21.88
CA ASP A 126 11.44 4.81 -20.84
C ASP A 126 12.92 5.17 -21.08
N GLY A 127 13.28 6.43 -20.84
CA GLY A 127 14.67 6.91 -20.87
C GLY A 127 15.45 6.53 -19.60
N GLY A 128 14.90 5.61 -18.80
CA GLY A 128 15.42 5.21 -17.50
C GLY A 128 16.47 4.09 -17.55
N PRO A 129 16.87 3.59 -16.37
CA PRO A 129 17.73 2.41 -16.25
C PRO A 129 17.12 1.19 -16.94
N SER A 130 17.95 0.22 -17.34
CA SER A 130 17.43 -1.06 -17.86
C SER A 130 16.54 -1.77 -16.84
N ASP A 131 15.58 -2.57 -17.31
CA ASP A 131 14.69 -3.38 -16.48
C ASP A 131 15.45 -4.19 -15.43
N GLU A 132 16.60 -4.77 -15.81
CA GLU A 132 17.42 -5.54 -14.89
C GLU A 132 17.97 -4.66 -13.76
N LYS A 133 18.49 -3.47 -14.09
CA LYS A 133 19.01 -2.55 -13.07
C LYS A 133 17.89 -2.01 -12.17
N MET A 134 16.73 -1.73 -12.74
CA MET A 134 15.57 -1.27 -11.98
C MET A 134 15.08 -2.36 -11.02
N ARG A 135 15.09 -3.63 -11.47
CA ARG A 135 14.74 -4.80 -10.66
C ARG A 135 15.68 -4.98 -9.47
N GLU A 136 16.99 -4.86 -9.68
CA GLU A 136 18.00 -4.88 -8.60
C GLU A 136 17.72 -3.79 -7.57
N ASN A 137 17.55 -2.54 -8.04
CA ASN A 137 17.29 -1.39 -7.16
C ASN A 137 16.00 -1.59 -6.34
N TYR A 138 14.93 -2.10 -6.95
CA TYR A 138 13.69 -2.43 -6.24
C TYR A 138 13.87 -3.56 -5.24
N ARG A 139 14.66 -4.59 -5.56
CA ARG A 139 14.96 -5.67 -4.62
C ARG A 139 15.69 -5.15 -3.39
N ASP A 140 16.73 -4.35 -3.57
CA ASP A 140 17.50 -3.76 -2.48
C ASP A 140 16.65 -2.83 -1.62
N HIS A 141 15.84 -1.98 -2.25
CA HIS A 141 14.87 -1.13 -1.56
C HIS A 141 13.87 -1.93 -0.71
N LEU A 142 13.32 -3.02 -1.25
CA LEU A 142 12.37 -3.86 -0.54
C LEU A 142 13.02 -4.54 0.68
N ILE A 143 14.27 -5.02 0.57
CA ILE A 143 15.02 -5.59 1.69
C ILE A 143 15.17 -4.54 2.80
N ARG A 144 15.66 -3.37 2.43
CA ARG A 144 15.89 -2.21 3.30
C ARG A 144 14.61 -1.71 3.99
N THR A 145 13.48 -1.72 3.28
CA THR A 145 12.18 -1.30 3.80
C THR A 145 11.60 -2.33 4.76
N LYS A 146 11.66 -3.63 4.41
CA LYS A 146 11.21 -4.71 5.29
C LYS A 146 12.02 -4.75 6.58
N TYR A 147 13.33 -4.52 6.49
CA TYR A 147 14.19 -4.42 7.67
C TYR A 147 13.76 -3.27 8.59
N PHE A 148 13.58 -2.06 8.03
CA PHE A 148 13.10 -0.90 8.79
C PHE A 148 11.76 -1.19 9.49
N LEU A 149 10.75 -1.62 8.74
CA LEU A 149 9.41 -1.92 9.29
C LEU A 149 9.41 -2.97 10.40
N LYS A 150 10.35 -3.93 10.35
CA LYS A 150 10.47 -4.99 11.37
C LYS A 150 11.12 -4.49 12.67
N HIS A 151 12.10 -3.58 12.58
CA HIS A 151 12.91 -3.18 13.72
C HIS A 151 12.50 -1.83 14.32
N THR A 152 11.61 -1.09 13.68
CA THR A 152 11.09 0.18 14.21
C THR A 152 9.87 -0.08 15.10
N PRO A 153 9.88 0.36 16.39
CA PRO A 153 8.95 -0.13 17.40
C PRO A 153 7.49 0.26 17.18
N ASN A 154 7.23 1.44 16.60
CA ASN A 154 5.90 2.01 16.40
C ASN A 154 5.15 1.47 15.17
N PHE A 155 5.72 0.49 14.47
CA PHE A 155 5.12 -0.16 13.31
C PHE A 155 4.56 -1.55 13.64
N SER A 156 3.34 -1.81 13.22
CA SER A 156 2.80 -3.17 13.04
C SER A 156 2.55 -3.36 11.55
N THR A 157 3.06 -4.44 10.97
CA THR A 157 3.02 -4.63 9.51
C THR A 157 2.38 -5.96 9.14
N LEU A 158 1.47 -5.94 8.17
CA LEU A 158 0.95 -7.10 7.46
C LEU A 158 1.47 -7.04 6.02
N PHE A 159 2.09 -8.12 5.56
CA PHE A 159 2.44 -8.28 4.14
C PHE A 159 1.31 -9.01 3.42
N LEU A 160 0.83 -8.46 2.29
CA LEU A 160 -0.18 -9.08 1.44
C LEU A 160 0.34 -9.18 0.01
N SER A 161 0.20 -10.37 -0.57
CA SER A 161 0.57 -10.62 -1.96
C SER A 161 -0.58 -10.22 -2.89
N HIS A 162 -0.27 -9.40 -3.89
CA HIS A 162 -1.18 -9.05 -4.97
C HIS A 162 -1.74 -10.30 -5.67
N ARG A 163 -0.87 -11.29 -5.93
CA ARG A 163 -1.27 -12.55 -6.57
C ARG A 163 -2.22 -13.35 -5.67
N GLU A 164 -1.93 -13.44 -4.37
CA GLU A 164 -2.82 -14.14 -3.42
C GLU A 164 -4.18 -13.47 -3.34
N LEU A 165 -4.23 -12.13 -3.31
CA LEU A 165 -5.49 -11.40 -3.26
C LEU A 165 -6.36 -11.66 -4.48
N LEU A 166 -5.76 -11.76 -5.66
CA LEU A 166 -6.50 -12.05 -6.90
C LEU A 166 -6.95 -13.51 -7.01
N GLN A 167 -6.14 -14.45 -6.54
CA GLN A 167 -6.43 -15.88 -6.61
C GLN A 167 -7.39 -16.34 -5.50
N GLN A 168 -7.25 -15.76 -4.31
CA GLN A 168 -8.00 -16.14 -3.11
C GLN A 168 -8.45 -14.89 -2.33
N PRO A 169 -9.36 -14.06 -2.90
CA PRO A 169 -9.78 -12.79 -2.31
C PRO A 169 -10.26 -12.92 -0.85
N GLU A 170 -11.09 -13.92 -0.57
CA GLU A 170 -11.62 -14.21 0.77
C GLU A 170 -10.52 -14.48 1.81
N GLN A 171 -9.47 -15.22 1.44
CA GLN A 171 -8.38 -15.53 2.37
C GLN A 171 -7.52 -14.29 2.64
N GLY A 172 -7.21 -13.51 1.60
CA GLY A 172 -6.48 -12.26 1.73
C GLY A 172 -7.27 -11.21 2.53
N ALA A 173 -8.57 -11.06 2.26
CA ALA A 173 -9.49 -10.21 3.02
C ALA A 173 -9.53 -10.62 4.49
N ARG A 174 -9.57 -11.92 4.80
CA ARG A 174 -9.57 -12.41 6.19
C ARG A 174 -8.28 -12.08 6.92
N LYS A 175 -7.12 -12.19 6.25
CA LYS A 175 -5.81 -11.78 6.83
C LYS A 175 -5.82 -10.28 7.15
N LEU A 176 -6.32 -9.46 6.21
CA LEU A 176 -6.44 -8.01 6.36
C LEU A 176 -7.39 -7.63 7.52
N ALA A 177 -8.59 -8.21 7.52
CA ALA A 177 -9.62 -8.00 8.52
C ALA A 177 -9.11 -8.34 9.93
N ARG A 178 -8.46 -9.50 10.11
CA ARG A 178 -7.87 -9.90 11.40
C ARG A 178 -6.76 -8.96 11.88
N PHE A 179 -5.96 -8.46 10.95
CA PHE A 179 -4.87 -7.52 11.28
C PHE A 179 -5.43 -6.18 11.80
N LEU A 180 -6.53 -5.72 11.20
CA LEU A 180 -7.17 -4.46 11.55
C LEU A 180 -8.16 -4.59 12.72
N GLY A 181 -8.74 -5.78 12.94
CA GLY A 181 -9.80 -6.04 13.92
C GLY A 181 -11.18 -5.73 13.34
N MET A 182 -11.43 -6.20 12.11
CA MET A 182 -12.64 -5.94 11.30
C MET A 182 -13.16 -7.23 10.65
N GLU A 183 -13.08 -8.35 11.37
CA GLU A 183 -13.39 -9.69 10.88
C GLU A 183 -14.77 -9.79 10.19
N GLU A 184 -15.76 -9.05 10.67
CA GLU A 184 -17.12 -8.97 10.13
C GLU A 184 -17.20 -8.35 8.72
N LYS A 185 -16.16 -7.62 8.31
CA LYS A 185 -16.08 -6.93 7.01
C LYS A 185 -15.39 -7.74 5.92
N THR A 186 -14.94 -8.96 6.24
CA THR A 186 -14.20 -9.84 5.31
C THR A 186 -14.91 -9.98 3.95
N GLY A 187 -16.22 -10.25 3.95
CA GLY A 187 -16.97 -10.45 2.71
C GLY A 187 -17.06 -9.19 1.85
N GLU A 188 -17.27 -8.02 2.45
CA GLU A 188 -17.32 -6.75 1.69
C GLU A 188 -15.97 -6.38 1.08
N MET A 189 -14.87 -6.62 1.81
CA MET A 189 -13.51 -6.44 1.28
C MET A 189 -13.22 -7.40 0.11
N ALA A 190 -13.66 -8.65 0.18
CA ALA A 190 -13.38 -9.66 -0.85
C ALA A 190 -14.12 -9.36 -2.17
N LYS A 191 -15.38 -8.90 -2.10
CA LYS A 191 -16.23 -8.62 -3.28
C LYS A 191 -15.66 -7.61 -4.26
N VAL A 192 -14.86 -6.64 -3.80
CA VAL A 192 -14.34 -5.57 -4.66
C VAL A 192 -13.08 -5.95 -5.43
N VAL A 193 -12.50 -7.12 -5.15
CA VAL A 193 -11.34 -7.64 -5.87
C VAL A 193 -11.79 -8.17 -7.23
N ASP A 194 -11.59 -7.38 -8.28
CA ASP A 194 -11.90 -7.80 -9.66
C ASP A 194 -10.71 -8.53 -10.28
N SER A 195 -10.83 -9.85 -10.42
CA SER A 195 -9.81 -10.69 -11.06
C SER A 195 -9.56 -10.33 -12.54
N ARG A 196 -10.49 -9.65 -13.21
CA ARG A 196 -10.37 -9.23 -14.62
C ARG A 196 -9.41 -8.04 -14.81
N LEU A 197 -9.01 -7.36 -13.74
CA LEU A 197 -7.95 -6.35 -13.76
C LEU A 197 -6.54 -6.96 -13.78
N TYR A 198 -6.42 -8.29 -13.59
CA TYR A 198 -5.15 -9.02 -13.64
C TYR A 198 -4.74 -9.40 -15.09
N ARG A 199 -4.43 -8.39 -15.90
CA ARG A 199 -4.15 -8.55 -17.35
C ARG A 199 -2.67 -8.70 -17.72
N ASN A 200 -1.74 -8.24 -16.87
CA ASN A 200 -0.30 -8.35 -17.13
C ASN A 200 0.28 -9.54 -16.35
N ARG A 201 0.14 -10.75 -16.89
CA ARG A 201 0.74 -11.98 -16.34
C ARG A 201 2.05 -12.30 -17.05
N ARG A 202 2.92 -13.03 -16.35
CA ARG A 202 3.88 -13.94 -16.99
C ARG A 202 3.10 -15.24 -17.27
N GLU A 203 3.07 -15.72 -18.51
CA GLU A 203 2.68 -17.11 -18.75
C GLU A 203 3.70 -18.00 -18.04
N ALA A 204 3.21 -19.01 -17.31
CA ALA A 204 4.09 -19.94 -16.63
C ALA A 204 4.89 -20.70 -17.69
N SER A 205 6.21 -20.56 -17.66
CA SER A 205 7.14 -21.54 -18.24
C SER A 205 7.47 -22.56 -17.16
#